data_AF-A0A9E5ZUY7-F1
#
_entry.id   AF-A0A9E5ZUY7-F1
#
_cell.length_a   1.000
_cell.length_b   1.000
_cell.length_c   1.000
_cell.angle_alpha   90.00
_cell.angle_beta   90.00
_cell.angle_gamma   90.00
#
_symmetry.space_group_name_H-M   'P 1'
#
loop_
_entity.id
_entity.type
_entity.pdbx_description
1 polymer ?
#
loop_
_entity_poly.entity_id
_entity_poly.type
_entity_poly.pdbx_seq_one_letter_code
_entity_poly.pdbx_strand_id
1 'polypeptide(L)'
;MKLFLTCLIILISACSFGQNIDQKWQFNSIEKNDSSIIQIDSDTDFLTLQSNQFEYELASKNHLKAKGDYILQNDLLIFYYTQPNDTIRRYRITEHTDSTLVFTENTTKYSFKKEILKTEEIPVEASTTNTIIPSQGFSIESLWRGVLGMISLILIAFLFSNDRKNINWKTVGIGISFQLIIAVCVLKVPFIQSIFDFVGKFFIEVLEFTGSGSKFLFGGIMNIKSFGYIFAFQVLPTILFFSALTSVLFYLGIIQKIVKGLAWTLSKVLKISGAESLSVAGNIFLGQTEAPLLIKAYLEKMNKSEMLLVMIGGMATVAGAVLAAYIGFLGGDDPALKLKFAKHLLAASVMAAPGAIVI
;
A
#
# COMPACT_ATOMS: atom_id res chain seq x y z
N MET A 1 -23.58 -20.46 -4.56
CA MET A 1 -22.94 -19.13 -4.65
C MET A 1 -21.55 -19.08 -4.01
N LYS A 2 -21.35 -19.57 -2.77
CA LYS A 2 -20.00 -19.68 -2.16
C LYS A 2 -19.01 -20.46 -3.05
N LEU A 3 -19.45 -21.58 -3.64
CA LEU A 3 -18.66 -22.41 -4.56
C LEU A 3 -18.25 -21.70 -5.87
N PHE A 4 -19.10 -20.79 -6.36
CA PHE A 4 -18.85 -20.04 -7.59
C PHE A 4 -17.78 -18.97 -7.36
N LEU A 5 -17.80 -18.33 -6.18
CA LEU A 5 -16.80 -17.32 -5.82
C LEU A 5 -15.43 -17.94 -5.54
N THR A 6 -15.37 -19.12 -4.92
CA THR A 6 -14.11 -19.88 -4.80
C THR A 6 -13.59 -20.32 -6.16
N CYS A 7 -14.45 -20.77 -7.09
CA CYS A 7 -14.03 -21.06 -8.47
C CYS A 7 -13.46 -19.83 -9.18
N LEU A 8 -14.07 -18.65 -9.01
CA LEU A 8 -13.59 -17.41 -9.63
C LEU A 8 -12.20 -16.99 -9.10
N ILE A 9 -11.96 -17.15 -7.80
CA ILE A 9 -10.65 -16.86 -7.19
C ILE A 9 -9.58 -17.85 -7.68
N ILE A 10 -9.92 -19.14 -7.83
CA ILE A 10 -9.02 -20.14 -8.39
C ILE A 10 -8.68 -19.84 -9.86
N LEU A 11 -9.67 -19.35 -10.63
CA LEU A 11 -9.49 -19.02 -12.05
C LEU A 11 -8.54 -17.82 -12.25
N ILE A 12 -8.60 -16.82 -11.36
CA ILE A 12 -7.72 -15.65 -11.40
C ILE A 12 -6.27 -16.05 -11.05
N SER A 13 -6.08 -16.97 -10.10
CA SER A 13 -4.75 -17.48 -9.75
C SER A 13 -4.12 -18.36 -10.84
N ALA A 14 -4.91 -18.89 -11.78
CA ALA A 14 -4.43 -19.74 -12.88
C ALA A 14 -3.91 -18.93 -14.09
N CYS A 15 -4.10 -17.62 -14.12
CA CYS A 15 -3.53 -16.76 -15.16
C CYS A 15 -2.09 -16.36 -14.80
N SER A 16 -1.18 -17.33 -14.69
CA SER A 16 0.26 -17.04 -14.68
C SER A 16 0.72 -16.85 -16.12
N PHE A 17 0.99 -15.60 -16.51
CA PHE A 17 1.67 -15.30 -17.76
C PHE A 17 3.12 -15.77 -17.65
N GLY A 18 3.55 -16.72 -18.50
CA GLY A 18 4.95 -17.07 -18.63
C GLY A 18 5.69 -15.94 -19.34
N GLN A 19 6.81 -15.48 -18.77
CA GLN A 19 7.70 -14.53 -19.42
C GLN A 19 8.38 -15.22 -20.62
N ASN A 20 8.19 -14.69 -21.83
CA ASN A 20 8.84 -15.16 -23.06
C ASN A 20 10.01 -14.22 -23.41
N ILE A 21 11.13 -14.77 -23.86
CA ILE A 21 12.33 -14.03 -24.27
C ILE A 21 12.22 -13.42 -25.69
N ASP A 22 11.15 -13.74 -26.41
CA ASP A 22 10.89 -13.32 -27.80
C ASP A 22 10.67 -11.81 -27.90
N GLN A 23 11.75 -11.06 -28.15
CA GLN A 23 11.73 -9.64 -28.46
C GLN A 23 13.06 -9.20 -29.09
N LYS A 24 13.14 -7.92 -29.50
CA LYS A 24 14.39 -7.27 -29.89
C LYS A 24 15.05 -6.64 -28.67
N TRP A 25 16.28 -7.05 -28.43
CA TRP A 25 17.11 -6.70 -27.28
C TRP A 25 18.28 -5.83 -27.75
N GLN A 26 18.58 -4.73 -27.06
CA GLN A 26 19.78 -3.92 -27.27
C GLN A 26 20.91 -4.42 -26.38
N PHE A 27 22.13 -4.49 -26.91
CA PHE A 27 23.30 -4.82 -26.10
C PHE A 27 23.56 -3.70 -25.07
N ASN A 28 23.85 -4.08 -23.83
CA ASN A 28 24.21 -3.16 -22.75
C ASN A 28 25.67 -3.31 -22.32
N SER A 29 26.17 -4.54 -22.13
CA SER A 29 27.57 -4.81 -21.83
C SER A 29 28.02 -6.20 -22.28
N ILE A 30 29.29 -6.33 -22.67
CA ILE A 30 29.99 -7.60 -22.93
C ILE A 30 31.26 -7.59 -22.08
N GLU A 31 31.26 -8.40 -21.03
CA GLU A 31 32.29 -8.40 -20.00
C GLU A 31 32.97 -9.77 -19.92
N LYS A 32 34.30 -9.80 -19.74
CA LYS A 32 35.06 -11.01 -19.41
C LYS A 32 35.88 -10.74 -18.17
N ASN A 33 35.71 -11.56 -17.14
CA ASN A 33 36.30 -11.36 -15.82
C ASN A 33 36.08 -9.92 -15.29
N ASP A 34 34.85 -9.41 -15.39
CA ASP A 34 34.42 -8.06 -14.96
C ASP A 34 35.13 -6.88 -15.64
N SER A 35 35.79 -7.11 -16.78
CA SER A 35 36.34 -6.07 -17.64
C SER A 35 35.59 -6.01 -18.97
N SER A 36 35.24 -4.81 -19.42
CA SER A 36 34.54 -4.59 -20.70
C SER A 36 35.50 -4.87 -21.86
N ILE A 37 35.07 -5.75 -22.78
CA ILE A 37 35.93 -6.22 -23.88
C ILE A 37 35.73 -5.37 -25.14
N ILE A 38 34.53 -4.80 -25.29
CA ILE A 38 34.07 -4.14 -26.52
C ILE A 38 33.26 -2.91 -26.13
N GLN A 39 33.47 -1.80 -26.85
CA GLN A 39 32.62 -0.61 -26.76
C GLN A 39 31.34 -0.88 -27.54
N ILE A 40 30.18 -0.80 -26.88
CA ILE A 40 28.88 -1.13 -27.44
C ILE A 40 28.20 0.16 -27.90
N ASP A 41 27.61 0.11 -29.08
CA ASP A 41 26.73 1.17 -29.58
C ASP A 41 25.28 0.71 -29.44
N SER A 42 24.53 1.35 -28.55
CA SER A 42 23.14 1.00 -28.25
C SER A 42 22.20 1.14 -29.45
N ASP A 43 22.57 1.93 -30.47
CA ASP A 43 21.73 2.18 -31.64
C ASP A 43 21.92 1.12 -32.74
N THR A 44 23.11 0.51 -32.83
CA THR A 44 23.45 -0.46 -33.88
C THR A 44 23.59 -1.89 -33.38
N ASP A 45 23.88 -2.08 -32.09
CA ASP A 45 24.16 -3.40 -31.53
C ASP A 45 22.88 -4.00 -30.91
N PHE A 46 22.29 -4.98 -31.60
CA PHE A 46 21.04 -5.62 -31.17
C PHE A 46 21.08 -7.15 -31.31
N LEU A 47 20.21 -7.82 -30.56
CA LEU A 47 19.86 -9.23 -30.64
C LEU A 47 18.34 -9.35 -30.78
N THR A 48 17.87 -9.85 -31.90
CA THR A 48 16.46 -10.16 -32.13
C THR A 48 16.23 -11.65 -31.90
N LEU A 49 15.27 -11.99 -31.05
CA LEU A 49 14.79 -13.36 -30.83
C LEU A 49 13.32 -13.44 -31.20
N GLN A 50 12.98 -14.17 -32.25
CA GLN A 50 11.60 -14.35 -32.69
C GLN A 50 11.41 -15.72 -33.31
N SER A 51 10.35 -16.44 -32.89
CA SER A 51 9.92 -17.69 -33.53
C SER A 51 11.05 -18.72 -33.71
N ASN A 52 11.87 -18.93 -32.65
CA ASN A 52 13.04 -19.81 -32.65
C ASN A 52 14.17 -19.40 -33.62
N GLN A 53 14.15 -18.17 -34.14
CA GLN A 53 15.22 -17.60 -34.95
C GLN A 53 15.89 -16.44 -34.20
N PHE A 54 17.22 -16.38 -34.28
CA PHE A 54 18.00 -15.28 -33.74
C PHE A 54 18.74 -14.53 -34.85
N GLU A 55 18.85 -13.23 -34.67
CA GLU A 55 19.72 -12.35 -35.45
C GLU A 55 20.42 -11.39 -34.49
N TYR A 56 21.73 -11.25 -34.59
CA TYR A 56 22.43 -10.18 -33.88
C TYR A 56 23.42 -9.46 -34.78
N GLU A 57 23.60 -8.17 -34.49
CA GLU A 57 24.55 -7.28 -35.14
C GLU A 57 25.43 -6.62 -34.07
N LEU A 58 26.74 -6.55 -34.33
CA LEU A 58 27.73 -5.84 -33.51
C LEU A 58 28.59 -4.96 -34.42
N ALA A 59 28.35 -3.66 -34.42
CA ALA A 59 29.06 -2.67 -35.24
C ALA A 59 30.55 -2.58 -34.86
N SER A 60 30.82 -2.62 -33.56
CA SER A 60 32.15 -2.51 -32.94
C SER A 60 33.13 -3.64 -33.32
N LYS A 61 32.64 -4.74 -33.91
CA LYS A 61 33.45 -5.89 -34.35
C LYS A 61 33.34 -6.10 -35.87
N ASN A 62 33.73 -5.10 -36.66
CA ASN A 62 33.66 -5.11 -38.13
C ASN A 62 32.25 -5.42 -38.68
N HIS A 63 31.20 -4.84 -38.09
CA HIS A 63 29.80 -5.16 -38.47
C HIS A 63 29.52 -6.66 -38.47
N LEU A 64 29.85 -7.34 -37.37
CA LEU A 64 29.60 -8.77 -37.25
C LEU A 64 28.09 -9.01 -37.26
N LYS A 65 27.60 -9.61 -38.34
CA LYS A 65 26.22 -10.08 -38.48
C LYS A 65 26.19 -11.58 -38.31
N ALA A 66 25.34 -12.04 -37.41
CA ALA A 66 25.09 -13.45 -37.22
C ALA A 66 23.60 -13.74 -37.16
N LYS A 67 23.22 -14.88 -37.76
CA LYS A 67 21.83 -15.34 -37.81
C LYS A 67 21.77 -16.84 -37.67
N GLY A 68 20.62 -17.35 -37.24
CA GLY A 68 20.34 -18.77 -37.23
C GLY A 68 19.15 -19.12 -36.34
N ASP A 69 19.09 -20.37 -35.90
CA ASP A 69 18.02 -20.87 -35.06
C ASP A 69 18.48 -20.97 -33.60
N TYR A 70 17.57 -20.80 -32.65
CA TYR A 70 17.84 -21.04 -31.24
C TYR A 70 16.90 -22.05 -30.61
N ILE A 71 17.42 -22.76 -29.61
CA ILE A 71 16.63 -23.61 -28.72
C ILE A 71 16.84 -23.10 -27.29
N LEU A 72 15.72 -22.85 -26.60
CA LEU A 72 15.70 -22.53 -25.18
C LEU A 72 15.12 -23.72 -24.41
N GLN A 73 15.85 -24.22 -23.42
CA GLN A 73 15.37 -25.23 -22.49
C GLN A 73 15.80 -24.88 -21.06
N ASN A 74 14.84 -24.49 -20.21
CA ASN A 74 15.08 -23.90 -18.90
C ASN A 74 16.05 -22.71 -19.02
N ASP A 75 17.23 -22.78 -18.41
CA ASP A 75 18.25 -21.74 -18.45
C ASP A 75 19.30 -21.96 -19.55
N LEU A 76 19.18 -23.01 -20.38
CA LEU A 76 20.11 -23.31 -21.45
C LEU A 76 19.61 -22.75 -22.79
N LEU A 77 20.37 -21.81 -23.34
CA LEU A 77 20.12 -21.21 -24.64
C LEU A 77 21.18 -21.69 -25.64
N ILE A 78 20.77 -22.33 -26.73
CA ILE A 78 21.67 -22.86 -27.75
C ILE A 78 21.40 -22.14 -29.06
N PHE A 79 22.44 -21.53 -29.64
CA PHE A 79 22.39 -20.89 -30.96
C PHE A 79 23.04 -21.79 -32.01
N TYR A 80 22.27 -22.10 -33.06
CA TYR A 80 22.70 -22.79 -34.26
C TYR A 80 22.92 -21.77 -35.37
N TYR A 81 24.17 -21.43 -35.64
CA TYR A 81 24.49 -20.36 -36.58
C TYR A 81 24.34 -20.85 -38.03
N THR A 82 23.53 -20.15 -38.80
CA THR A 82 23.48 -20.24 -40.27
C THR A 82 24.46 -19.27 -40.91
N GLN A 83 24.80 -18.18 -40.22
CA GLN A 83 25.84 -17.24 -40.60
C GLN A 83 26.56 -16.78 -39.33
N PRO A 84 27.89 -16.98 -39.19
CA PRO A 84 28.78 -17.77 -40.05
C PRO A 84 28.40 -19.26 -40.07
N ASN A 85 28.66 -19.95 -41.20
CA ASN A 85 28.34 -21.37 -41.34
C ASN A 85 29.06 -22.21 -40.25
N ASP A 86 28.33 -23.15 -39.66
CA ASP A 86 28.86 -24.27 -38.86
C ASP A 86 29.41 -23.93 -37.46
N THR A 87 28.73 -23.02 -36.73
CA THR A 87 29.03 -22.80 -35.30
C THR A 87 27.81 -23.10 -34.44
N ILE A 88 27.98 -23.85 -33.34
CA ILE A 88 26.99 -24.00 -32.28
C ILE A 88 27.54 -23.35 -31.03
N ARG A 89 26.78 -22.43 -30.43
CA ARG A 89 27.14 -21.81 -29.13
C ARG A 89 26.10 -22.11 -28.07
N ARG A 90 26.58 -22.28 -26.84
CA ARG A 90 25.76 -22.62 -25.67
C ARG A 90 25.92 -21.54 -24.63
N TYR A 91 24.80 -21.02 -24.16
CA TYR A 91 24.72 -19.96 -23.18
C TYR A 91 23.88 -20.41 -22.00
N ARG A 92 24.23 -19.95 -20.80
CA ARG A 92 23.38 -20.09 -19.61
C ARG A 92 22.75 -18.74 -19.28
N ILE A 93 21.43 -18.67 -19.25
CA ILE A 93 20.68 -17.50 -18.79
C ILE A 93 20.88 -17.37 -17.27
N THR A 94 21.33 -16.19 -16.84
CA THR A 94 21.57 -15.88 -15.42
C THR A 94 20.56 -14.88 -14.87
N GLU A 95 19.95 -14.07 -15.73
CA GLU A 95 18.93 -13.10 -15.36
C GLU A 95 17.93 -12.94 -16.52
N HIS A 96 16.64 -13.02 -16.21
CA HIS A 96 15.56 -12.72 -17.15
C HIS A 96 14.47 -11.96 -16.40
N THR A 97 14.25 -10.71 -16.81
CA THR A 97 13.16 -9.85 -16.33
C THR A 97 12.45 -9.23 -17.52
N ASP A 98 11.36 -8.50 -17.28
CA ASP A 98 10.61 -7.81 -18.33
C ASP A 98 11.45 -6.75 -19.10
N SER A 99 12.58 -6.32 -18.54
CA SER A 99 13.44 -5.26 -19.11
C SER A 99 14.91 -5.65 -19.32
N THR A 100 15.38 -6.74 -18.70
CA THR A 100 16.77 -7.20 -18.76
C THR A 100 16.87 -8.67 -19.15
N LEU A 101 17.84 -8.99 -19.99
CA LEU A 101 18.25 -10.36 -20.28
C LEU A 101 19.75 -10.45 -20.12
N VAL A 102 20.23 -11.46 -19.38
CA VAL A 102 21.65 -11.70 -19.19
C VAL A 102 21.93 -13.18 -19.38
N PHE A 103 22.88 -13.50 -20.25
CA PHE A 103 23.36 -14.86 -20.42
C PHE A 103 24.89 -14.91 -20.46
N THR A 104 25.43 -16.09 -20.15
CA THR A 104 26.87 -16.30 -19.97
C THR A 104 27.39 -17.44 -20.85
N GLU A 105 28.57 -17.26 -21.41
CA GLU A 105 29.35 -18.26 -22.17
C GLU A 105 30.73 -18.36 -21.54
N ASN A 106 31.06 -19.50 -20.92
CA ASN A 106 32.30 -19.71 -20.18
C ASN A 106 32.53 -18.64 -19.09
N THR A 107 33.39 -17.64 -19.35
CA THR A 107 33.67 -16.51 -18.44
C THR A 107 33.19 -15.16 -19.00
N THR A 108 32.47 -15.17 -20.11
CA THR A 108 31.97 -13.96 -20.78
C THR A 108 30.48 -13.77 -20.46
N LYS A 109 30.12 -12.58 -19.97
CA LYS A 109 28.75 -12.18 -19.65
C LYS A 109 28.24 -11.22 -20.72
N TYR A 110 27.06 -11.52 -21.26
CA TYR A 110 26.36 -10.70 -22.24
C TYR A 110 25.10 -10.15 -21.59
N SER A 111 25.00 -8.84 -21.46
CA SER A 111 23.88 -8.15 -20.83
C SER A 111 23.09 -7.35 -21.86
N PHE A 112 21.77 -7.44 -21.81
CA PHE A 112 20.85 -6.82 -22.75
C PHE A 112 19.75 -6.03 -22.04
N LYS A 113 19.24 -5.01 -22.74
CA LYS A 113 18.09 -4.20 -22.33
C LYS A 113 17.03 -4.19 -23.42
N LYS A 114 15.76 -4.04 -23.04
CA LYS A 114 14.66 -3.92 -24.00
C LYS A 114 14.81 -2.66 -24.87
N GLU A 115 14.64 -2.80 -26.19
CA GLU A 115 14.64 -1.66 -27.11
C GLU A 115 13.48 -0.72 -26.78
N ILE A 116 13.83 0.54 -26.44
CA ILE A 116 12.86 1.61 -26.29
C ILE A 116 12.63 2.17 -27.70
N LEU A 117 11.44 1.98 -28.26
CA LEU A 117 11.04 2.64 -29.50
C LEU A 117 11.27 4.15 -29.35
N LYS A 118 12.24 4.70 -30.10
CA LYS A 118 12.46 6.13 -30.22
C LYS A 118 11.25 6.75 -30.92
N THR A 119 10.27 7.21 -30.13
CA THR A 119 9.31 8.21 -30.60
C THR A 119 10.10 9.46 -30.96
N GLU A 120 9.83 10.02 -32.14
CA GLU A 120 10.47 11.23 -32.67
C GLU A 120 10.69 12.30 -31.58
N GLU A 121 11.91 12.83 -31.59
CA GLU A 121 12.46 13.75 -30.61
C GLU A 121 11.66 15.06 -30.53
N ILE A 122 10.85 15.21 -29.48
CA ILE A 122 10.53 16.53 -28.93
C ILE A 122 11.74 16.92 -28.07
N PRO A 123 12.24 18.17 -28.14
CA PRO A 123 13.49 18.56 -27.49
C PRO A 123 13.48 18.24 -26.00
N VAL A 124 14.59 17.64 -25.56
CA VAL A 124 14.90 17.27 -24.19
C VAL A 124 14.62 18.43 -23.22
N GLU A 125 13.51 18.38 -22.50
CA GLU A 125 13.45 18.96 -21.17
C GLU A 125 14.07 17.98 -20.18
N ALA A 126 15.01 18.51 -19.42
CA ALA A 126 15.85 17.81 -18.47
C ALA A 126 15.03 17.00 -17.46
N SER A 127 15.51 15.79 -17.18
CA SER A 127 15.09 14.94 -16.06
C SER A 127 13.62 14.51 -16.14
N THR A 128 13.38 13.21 -16.33
CA THR A 128 12.20 12.59 -15.70
C THR A 128 12.43 12.65 -14.19
N THR A 129 12.27 13.82 -13.61
CA THR A 129 11.74 13.93 -12.27
C THR A 129 10.52 13.02 -12.28
N ASN A 130 10.49 12.00 -11.41
CA ASN A 130 9.23 11.40 -10.99
C ASN A 130 8.45 12.51 -10.29
N THR A 131 7.95 13.50 -11.04
CA THR A 131 7.09 14.54 -10.54
C THR A 131 5.83 13.81 -10.15
N ILE A 132 5.61 13.69 -8.84
CA ILE A 132 4.33 13.30 -8.28
C ILE A 132 3.31 14.18 -8.97
N ILE A 133 2.47 13.59 -9.84
CA ILE A 133 1.46 14.34 -10.58
C ILE A 133 0.56 14.97 -9.51
N PRO A 134 0.49 16.30 -9.41
CA PRO A 134 -0.29 16.95 -8.38
C PRO A 134 -1.78 16.62 -8.59
N SER A 135 -2.52 16.53 -7.49
CA SER A 135 -3.97 16.29 -7.53
C SER A 135 -4.65 17.33 -8.45
N GLN A 136 -5.30 16.86 -9.52
CA GLN A 136 -6.02 17.70 -10.48
C GLN A 136 -7.34 18.28 -9.93
N GLY A 137 -7.57 18.14 -8.61
CA GLY A 137 -8.75 18.65 -7.94
C GLY A 137 -9.98 17.78 -8.15
N PHE A 138 -11.14 18.39 -7.95
CA PHE A 138 -12.43 17.70 -8.03
C PHE A 138 -12.97 17.77 -9.47
N SER A 139 -13.16 16.61 -10.09
CA SER A 139 -13.83 16.47 -11.39
C SER A 139 -15.09 15.60 -11.28
N ILE A 140 -16.04 15.75 -12.22
CA ILE A 140 -17.24 14.91 -12.26
C ILE A 140 -16.88 13.42 -12.43
N GLU A 141 -15.79 13.15 -13.16
CA GLU A 141 -15.25 11.81 -13.33
C GLU A 141 -14.72 11.25 -12.01
N SER A 142 -13.96 12.04 -11.24
CA SER A 142 -13.46 11.63 -9.92
C SER A 142 -14.60 11.35 -8.94
N LEU A 143 -15.67 12.14 -8.99
CA LEU A 143 -16.87 11.92 -8.18
C LEU A 143 -17.54 10.59 -8.54
N TRP A 144 -17.78 10.36 -9.84
CA TRP A 144 -18.43 9.14 -10.31
C TRP A 144 -17.61 7.89 -10.01
N ARG A 145 -16.28 7.95 -10.18
CA ARG A 145 -15.36 6.88 -9.77
C ARG A 145 -15.44 6.60 -8.27
N GLY A 146 -15.52 7.64 -7.44
CA GLY A 146 -15.71 7.49 -5.99
C GLY A 146 -17.05 6.84 -5.62
N VAL A 147 -18.15 7.26 -6.27
CA VAL A 147 -19.48 6.66 -6.08
C VAL A 147 -19.50 5.20 -6.50
N LEU A 148 -18.91 4.88 -7.65
CA LEU A 148 -18.77 3.50 -8.15
C LEU A 148 -17.96 2.65 -7.16
N GLY A 149 -16.88 3.19 -6.59
CA GLY A 149 -16.10 2.53 -5.53
C GLY A 149 -16.95 2.20 -4.30
N MET A 150 -17.74 3.15 -3.79
CA MET A 150 -18.63 2.92 -2.65
C MET A 150 -19.69 1.86 -2.95
N ILE A 151 -20.33 1.92 -4.11
CA ILE A 151 -21.33 0.93 -4.55
C ILE A 151 -20.68 -0.46 -4.65
N SER A 152 -19.46 -0.53 -5.20
CA SER A 152 -18.72 -1.79 -5.32
C SER A 152 -18.43 -2.42 -3.95
N LEU A 153 -18.01 -1.63 -2.95
CA LEU A 153 -17.75 -2.13 -1.60
C LEU A 153 -19.03 -2.64 -0.92
N ILE A 154 -20.15 -1.92 -1.06
CA ILE A 154 -21.45 -2.35 -0.53
C ILE A 154 -21.93 -3.62 -1.25
N LEU A 155 -21.72 -3.71 -2.57
CA LEU A 155 -22.07 -4.90 -3.35
C LEU A 155 -21.27 -6.12 -2.87
N ILE A 156 -19.97 -5.95 -2.64
CA ILE A 156 -19.13 -7.02 -2.08
C ILE A 156 -19.67 -7.47 -0.72
N ALA A 157 -19.92 -6.54 0.20
CA ALA A 157 -20.51 -6.85 1.51
C ALA A 157 -21.86 -7.58 1.37
N PHE A 158 -22.72 -7.13 0.46
CA PHE A 158 -24.01 -7.77 0.16
C PHE A 158 -23.86 -9.21 -0.37
N LEU A 159 -22.87 -9.47 -1.25
CA LEU A 159 -22.61 -10.81 -1.78
C LEU A 159 -22.16 -11.79 -0.69
N PHE A 160 -21.36 -11.30 0.25
CA PHE A 160 -20.87 -12.08 1.40
C PHE A 160 -21.85 -12.13 2.59
N SER A 161 -22.93 -11.35 2.56
CA SER A 161 -23.95 -11.36 3.61
C SER A 161 -24.57 -12.75 3.80
N ASN A 162 -24.68 -13.16 5.07
CA ASN A 162 -25.26 -14.44 5.46
C ASN A 162 -26.78 -14.49 5.22
N ASP A 163 -27.47 -13.35 5.39
CA ASP A 163 -28.92 -13.24 5.21
C ASP A 163 -29.30 -11.93 4.53
N ARG A 164 -29.36 -11.97 3.20
CA ARG A 164 -29.61 -10.80 2.33
C ARG A 164 -31.00 -10.20 2.48
N LYS A 165 -31.97 -10.97 2.99
CA LYS A 165 -33.36 -10.51 3.12
C LYS A 165 -33.56 -9.68 4.38
N ASN A 166 -32.76 -9.95 5.41
CA ASN A 166 -32.84 -9.28 6.72
C ASN A 166 -31.89 -8.07 6.84
N ILE A 167 -31.30 -7.60 5.74
CA ILE A 167 -30.47 -6.39 5.75
C ILE A 167 -31.35 -5.16 6.03
N ASN A 168 -31.04 -4.45 7.10
CA ASN A 168 -31.70 -3.19 7.42
C ASN A 168 -31.12 -2.04 6.59
N TRP A 169 -31.65 -1.87 5.38
CA TRP A 169 -31.23 -0.82 4.44
C TRP A 169 -31.36 0.61 5.00
N LYS A 170 -32.22 0.83 5.99
CA LYS A 170 -32.32 2.12 6.67
C LYS A 170 -31.06 2.40 7.50
N THR A 171 -30.56 1.43 8.24
CA THR A 171 -29.32 1.57 9.02
C THR A 171 -28.12 1.74 8.09
N VAL A 172 -28.03 0.97 7.01
CA VAL A 172 -26.99 1.09 5.97
C VAL A 172 -26.99 2.50 5.36
N GLY A 173 -28.15 3.00 4.92
CA GLY A 173 -28.27 4.33 4.31
C GLY A 173 -27.94 5.47 5.28
N ILE A 174 -28.37 5.36 6.55
CA ILE A 174 -28.01 6.34 7.59
C ILE A 174 -26.50 6.28 7.89
N GLY A 175 -25.89 5.09 7.97
CA GLY A 175 -24.46 4.93 8.21
C GLY A 175 -23.60 5.57 7.13
N ILE A 176 -23.90 5.30 5.85
CA ILE A 176 -23.22 5.92 4.71
C ILE A 176 -23.40 7.44 4.73
N SER A 177 -24.64 7.91 4.97
CA SER A 177 -24.92 9.34 5.06
C SER A 177 -24.14 10.00 6.19
N PHE A 178 -24.07 9.36 7.36
CA PHE A 178 -23.34 9.87 8.52
C PHE A 178 -21.84 9.93 8.25
N GLN A 179 -21.28 8.91 7.58
CA GLN A 179 -19.88 8.90 7.17
C GLN A 179 -19.56 10.04 6.19
N LEU A 180 -20.42 10.28 5.19
CA LEU A 180 -20.28 11.40 4.25
C LEU A 180 -20.42 12.76 4.94
N ILE A 181 -21.38 12.89 5.86
CA ILE A 181 -21.57 14.12 6.64
C ILE A 181 -20.32 14.41 7.47
N ILE A 182 -19.77 13.42 8.18
CA ILE A 182 -18.52 13.59 8.93
C ILE A 182 -17.38 14.00 7.99
N ALA A 183 -17.23 13.33 6.85
CA ALA A 183 -16.20 13.67 5.86
C ALA A 183 -16.29 15.13 5.42
N VAL A 184 -17.49 15.59 5.02
CA VAL A 184 -17.70 16.97 4.59
C VAL A 184 -17.50 17.95 5.74
N CYS A 185 -18.01 17.65 6.93
CA CYS A 185 -17.81 18.49 8.12
C CYS A 185 -16.33 18.69 8.43
N VAL A 186 -15.54 17.62 8.45
CA VAL A 186 -14.10 17.70 8.76
C VAL A 186 -13.30 18.32 7.61
N LEU A 187 -13.72 18.15 6.35
CA LEU A 187 -12.98 18.65 5.19
C LEU A 187 -13.36 20.07 4.74
N LYS A 188 -14.56 20.56 5.08
CA LYS A 188 -15.08 21.83 4.57
C LYS A 188 -15.51 22.83 5.65
N VAL A 189 -15.87 22.39 6.86
CA VAL A 189 -16.40 23.29 7.90
C VAL A 189 -15.25 23.79 8.79
N PRO A 190 -14.89 25.08 8.76
CA PRO A 190 -13.70 25.59 9.47
C PRO A 190 -13.77 25.40 10.99
N PHE A 191 -14.98 25.50 11.56
CA PHE A 191 -15.20 25.26 12.99
C PHE A 191 -14.87 23.82 13.38
N ILE A 192 -15.32 22.83 12.59
CA ILE A 192 -15.04 21.42 12.85
C ILE A 192 -13.55 21.12 12.60
N GLN A 193 -12.97 21.69 11.55
CA GLN A 193 -11.52 21.61 11.31
C GLN A 193 -10.72 22.09 12.52
N SER A 194 -11.11 23.20 13.14
CA SER A 194 -10.44 23.75 14.32
C SER A 194 -10.46 22.78 15.50
N ILE A 195 -11.56 22.04 15.68
CA ILE A 195 -11.65 20.98 16.72
C ILE A 195 -10.67 19.84 16.42
N PHE A 196 -10.66 19.34 15.17
CA PHE A 196 -9.75 18.26 14.78
C PHE A 196 -8.27 18.70 14.79
N ASP A 197 -7.99 19.94 14.44
CA ASP A 197 -6.66 20.52 14.51
C ASP A 197 -6.22 20.69 15.97
N PHE A 198 -7.13 21.06 16.88
CA PHE A 198 -6.85 21.10 18.32
C PHE A 198 -6.47 19.72 18.86
N VAL A 199 -7.27 18.69 18.54
CA VAL A 199 -6.96 17.31 18.92
C VAL A 199 -5.65 16.84 18.27
N GLY A 200 -5.44 17.15 16.99
CA GLY A 200 -4.21 16.81 16.28
C GLY A 200 -2.96 17.45 16.91
N LYS A 201 -3.04 18.71 17.32
CA LYS A 201 -1.97 19.40 18.07
C LYS A 201 -1.68 18.72 19.40
N PHE A 202 -2.70 18.28 20.12
CA PHE A 202 -2.51 17.50 21.34
C PHE A 202 -1.71 16.21 21.08
N PHE A 203 -2.03 15.46 20.01
CA PHE A 203 -1.24 14.28 19.64
C PHE A 203 0.22 14.63 19.31
N ILE A 204 0.45 15.74 18.59
CA ILE A 204 1.81 16.20 18.25
C ILE A 204 2.59 16.59 19.50
N GLU A 205 1.98 17.31 20.44
CA GLU A 205 2.64 17.71 21.69
C GLU A 205 3.04 16.50 22.53
N VAL A 206 2.17 15.48 22.59
CA VAL A 206 2.49 14.21 23.25
C VAL A 206 3.63 13.46 22.54
N LEU A 207 3.72 13.54 21.20
CA LEU A 207 4.86 12.99 20.46
C LEU A 207 6.17 13.68 20.87
N GLU A 208 6.16 15.00 21.07
CA GLU A 208 7.36 15.74 21.52
C GLU A 208 7.78 15.36 22.95
N PHE A 209 6.81 15.14 23.85
CA PHE A 209 7.09 14.60 25.19
C PHE A 209 7.71 13.20 25.12
N THR A 210 7.18 12.34 24.26
CA THR A 210 7.72 11.00 24.04
C THR A 210 9.12 11.05 23.43
N GLY A 211 9.36 11.96 22.48
CA GLY A 211 10.68 12.20 21.88
C GLY A 211 11.72 12.60 22.92
N SER A 212 11.34 13.48 23.85
CA SER A 212 12.19 13.89 24.98
C SER A 212 12.53 12.72 25.91
N GLY A 213 11.53 11.88 26.26
CA GLY A 213 11.73 10.67 27.06
C GLY A 213 12.61 9.62 26.35
N SER A 214 12.43 9.46 25.04
CA SER A 214 13.22 8.53 24.22
C SER A 214 14.67 9.00 24.09
N LYS A 215 14.90 10.31 23.96
CA LYS A 215 16.25 10.90 23.96
C LYS A 215 16.95 10.73 25.31
N PHE A 216 16.21 10.83 26.41
CA PHE A 216 16.74 10.54 27.75
C PHE A 216 17.17 9.07 27.89
N LEU A 217 16.36 8.11 27.40
CA LEU A 217 16.64 6.68 27.51
C LEU A 217 17.74 6.19 26.55
N PHE A 218 17.70 6.62 25.29
CA PHE A 218 18.52 6.05 24.21
C PHE A 218 19.65 6.97 23.72
N GLY A 219 19.69 8.22 24.20
CA GLY A 219 20.79 9.15 23.95
C GLY A 219 21.12 9.34 22.46
N GLY A 220 22.39 9.16 22.11
CA GLY A 220 22.90 9.37 20.75
C GLY A 220 22.39 8.38 19.69
N ILE A 221 21.82 7.24 20.09
CA ILE A 221 21.30 6.21 19.17
C ILE A 221 20.06 6.71 18.41
N MET A 222 19.36 7.71 18.98
CA MET A 222 18.24 8.40 18.33
C MET A 222 18.69 9.36 17.21
N ASN A 223 19.99 9.58 17.03
CA ASN A 223 20.49 10.51 16.02
C ASN A 223 20.39 9.91 14.61
N ILE A 224 19.39 10.36 13.86
CA ILE A 224 19.14 9.96 12.47
C ILE A 224 20.38 10.20 11.58
N LYS A 225 21.17 11.24 11.83
CA LYS A 225 22.35 11.55 11.01
C LYS A 225 23.51 10.58 11.23
N SER A 226 23.58 9.95 12.39
CA SER A 226 24.67 9.03 12.74
C SER A 226 24.27 7.56 12.58
N PHE A 227 23.05 7.20 12.98
CA PHE A 227 22.60 5.81 13.05
C PHE A 227 21.43 5.49 12.08
N GLY A 228 20.95 6.49 11.34
CA GLY A 228 19.77 6.33 10.48
C GLY A 228 18.45 6.30 11.26
N TYR A 229 17.35 6.13 10.53
CA TYR A 229 16.02 6.02 11.11
C TYR A 229 15.79 4.61 11.69
N ILE A 230 16.15 4.40 12.96
CA ILE A 230 15.90 3.12 13.63
C ILE A 230 14.46 3.09 14.15
N PHE A 231 13.58 2.43 13.40
CA PHE A 231 12.15 2.29 13.72
C PHE A 231 11.90 1.90 15.18
N ALA A 232 12.66 0.93 15.70
CA ALA A 232 12.48 0.41 17.06
C ALA A 232 12.61 1.48 18.15
N PHE A 233 13.52 2.45 17.98
CA PHE A 233 13.74 3.51 18.99
C PHE A 233 12.92 4.77 18.71
N GLN A 234 12.46 4.97 17.48
CA GLN A 234 11.70 6.17 17.12
C GLN A 234 10.19 6.00 17.21
N VAL A 235 9.68 4.78 17.04
CA VAL A 235 8.25 4.52 16.93
C VAL A 235 7.70 3.74 18.12
N LEU A 236 8.41 2.70 18.59
CA LEU A 236 7.90 1.86 19.68
C LEU A 236 7.75 2.61 21.02
N PRO A 237 8.66 3.53 21.41
CA PRO A 237 8.48 4.30 22.64
C PRO A 237 7.21 5.16 22.62
N THR A 238 6.82 5.69 21.45
CA THR A 238 5.55 6.40 21.26
C THR A 238 4.36 5.52 21.62
N ILE A 239 4.37 4.27 21.15
CA ILE A 239 3.30 3.31 21.46
C ILE A 239 3.25 3.07 22.98
N LEU A 240 4.40 2.81 23.62
CA LEU A 240 4.47 2.58 25.07
C LEU A 240 3.95 3.78 25.88
N PHE A 241 4.38 4.99 25.52
CA PHE A 241 3.95 6.21 26.20
C PHE A 241 2.45 6.43 26.05
N PHE A 242 1.92 6.31 24.82
CA PHE A 242 0.49 6.49 24.58
C PHE A 242 -0.36 5.39 25.23
N SER A 243 0.12 4.14 25.27
CA SER A 243 -0.56 3.07 25.99
C SER A 243 -0.64 3.36 27.50
N ALA A 244 0.46 3.86 28.09
CA ALA A 244 0.46 4.28 29.50
C ALA A 244 -0.48 5.48 29.75
N LEU A 245 -0.42 6.51 28.88
CA LEU A 245 -1.31 7.67 28.97
C LEU A 245 -2.78 7.26 28.84
N THR A 246 -3.10 6.39 27.88
CA THR A 246 -4.46 5.87 27.68
C THR A 246 -4.93 5.10 28.91
N SER A 247 -4.07 4.28 29.52
CA SER A 247 -4.37 3.58 30.77
C SER A 247 -4.67 4.56 31.91
N VAL A 248 -3.94 5.67 32.03
CA VAL A 248 -4.21 6.71 33.03
C VAL A 248 -5.54 7.41 32.75
N LEU A 249 -5.81 7.79 31.49
CA LEU A 249 -7.08 8.42 31.10
C LEU A 249 -8.28 7.49 31.33
N PHE A 250 -8.06 6.19 31.18
CA PHE A 250 -9.04 5.16 31.50
C PHE A 250 -9.26 5.05 33.02
N TYR A 251 -8.19 5.02 33.83
CA TYR A 251 -8.31 5.01 35.29
C TYR A 251 -9.04 6.26 35.83
N LEU A 252 -8.77 7.43 35.23
CA LEU A 252 -9.41 8.71 35.60
C LEU A 252 -10.86 8.85 35.12
N GLY A 253 -11.39 7.91 34.33
CA GLY A 253 -12.78 7.96 33.87
C GLY A 253 -13.03 8.88 32.66
N ILE A 254 -11.98 9.44 32.03
CA ILE A 254 -12.12 10.42 30.93
C ILE A 254 -12.58 9.74 29.65
N ILE A 255 -11.92 8.63 29.28
CA ILE A 255 -12.27 7.85 28.09
C ILE A 255 -13.72 7.37 28.17
N GLN A 256 -14.15 6.89 29.33
CA GLN A 256 -15.50 6.38 29.55
C GLN A 256 -16.56 7.46 29.32
N LYS A 257 -16.32 8.70 29.76
CA LYS A 257 -17.25 9.83 29.55
C LYS A 257 -17.39 10.15 28.06
N ILE A 258 -16.26 10.25 27.34
CA ILE A 258 -16.24 10.56 25.90
C ILE A 258 -16.92 9.43 25.11
N VAL A 259 -16.52 8.18 25.36
CA VAL A 259 -17.04 7.00 24.66
C VAL A 259 -18.53 6.82 24.93
N LYS A 260 -19.02 7.08 26.16
CA LYS A 260 -20.46 7.03 26.47
C LYS A 260 -21.27 8.05 25.64
N GLY A 261 -20.75 9.26 25.46
CA GLY A 261 -21.41 10.28 24.62
C GLY A 261 -21.47 9.90 23.15
N LEU A 262 -20.37 9.37 22.61
CA LEU A 262 -20.30 8.88 21.23
C LEU A 262 -21.18 7.65 21.02
N ALA A 263 -21.14 6.68 21.93
CA ALA A 263 -21.97 5.48 21.89
C ALA A 263 -23.47 5.82 21.95
N TRP A 264 -23.86 6.78 22.79
CA TRP A 264 -25.24 7.25 22.84
C TRP A 264 -25.68 7.89 21.51
N THR A 265 -24.80 8.68 20.90
CA THR A 265 -25.06 9.30 19.59
C THR A 265 -25.21 8.24 18.50
N LEU A 266 -24.29 7.29 18.41
CA LEU A 266 -24.34 6.17 17.46
C LEU A 266 -25.58 5.30 17.67
N SER A 267 -25.88 4.91 18.90
CA SER A 267 -27.07 4.10 19.23
C SER A 267 -28.36 4.80 18.83
N LYS A 268 -28.48 6.11 19.09
CA LYS A 268 -29.69 6.88 18.76
C LYS A 268 -29.87 7.10 17.25
N VAL A 269 -28.77 7.33 16.53
CA VAL A 269 -28.79 7.61 15.08
C VAL A 269 -28.98 6.32 14.27
N LEU A 270 -28.22 5.26 14.60
CA LEU A 270 -28.16 4.02 13.82
C LEU A 270 -29.10 2.92 14.35
N LYS A 271 -29.75 3.15 15.51
CA LYS A 271 -30.68 2.22 16.18
C LYS A 271 -30.08 0.85 16.49
N ILE A 272 -28.81 0.86 16.87
CA ILE A 272 -28.04 -0.32 17.28
C ILE A 272 -27.98 -0.45 18.80
N SER A 273 -27.63 -1.65 19.29
CA SER A 273 -27.60 -1.98 20.71
C SER A 273 -26.58 -1.14 21.47
N GLY A 274 -26.84 -0.90 22.76
CA GLY A 274 -25.97 -0.05 23.58
C GLY A 274 -24.57 -0.64 23.74
N ALA A 275 -24.45 -1.97 23.82
CA ALA A 275 -23.17 -2.65 24.01
C ALA A 275 -22.33 -2.63 22.72
N GLU A 276 -22.92 -2.94 21.56
CA GLU A 276 -22.18 -2.85 20.29
C GLU A 276 -21.80 -1.39 19.96
N SER A 277 -22.69 -0.43 20.24
CA SER A 277 -22.38 1.01 20.11
C SER A 277 -21.22 1.45 21.00
N LEU A 278 -21.18 0.95 22.24
CA LEU A 278 -20.12 1.29 23.20
C LEU A 278 -18.77 0.75 22.76
N SER A 279 -18.73 -0.47 22.24
CA SER A 279 -17.48 -1.04 21.70
C SER A 279 -17.01 -0.30 20.46
N VAL A 280 -17.90 -0.02 19.51
CA VAL A 280 -17.56 0.70 18.27
C VAL A 280 -17.10 2.13 18.56
N ALA A 281 -17.76 2.83 19.48
CA ALA A 281 -17.31 4.14 19.95
C ALA A 281 -15.97 4.08 20.69
N GLY A 282 -15.74 3.02 21.48
CA GLY A 282 -14.49 2.78 22.18
C GLY A 282 -13.31 2.60 21.22
N ASN A 283 -13.54 1.85 20.13
CA ASN A 283 -12.55 1.56 19.09
C ASN A 283 -12.03 2.80 18.34
N ILE A 284 -12.68 3.95 18.45
CA ILE A 284 -12.17 5.23 17.90
C ILE A 284 -10.86 5.64 18.60
N PHE A 285 -10.70 5.28 19.87
CA PHE A 285 -9.55 5.67 20.71
C PHE A 285 -8.74 4.47 21.21
N LEU A 286 -9.42 3.39 21.55
CA LEU A 286 -8.86 2.16 22.11
C LEU A 286 -8.60 1.13 21.02
N GLY A 287 -7.66 0.23 21.26
CA GLY A 287 -7.39 -0.87 20.32
C GLY A 287 -8.48 -1.94 20.32
N GLN A 288 -8.44 -2.80 19.29
CA GLN A 288 -9.38 -3.92 19.09
C GLN A 288 -9.47 -4.90 20.28
N THR A 289 -8.45 -4.98 21.13
CA THR A 289 -8.44 -5.81 22.34
C THR A 289 -8.88 -5.07 23.60
N GLU A 290 -8.83 -3.74 23.57
CA GLU A 290 -9.09 -2.87 24.73
C GLU A 290 -10.54 -2.38 24.73
N ALA A 291 -11.09 -2.02 23.56
CA ALA A 291 -12.47 -1.55 23.46
C ALA A 291 -13.50 -2.59 23.94
N PRO A 292 -13.37 -3.90 23.64
CA PRO A 292 -14.31 -4.91 24.16
C PRO A 292 -14.30 -5.02 25.69
N LEU A 293 -13.24 -4.59 26.38
CA LEU A 293 -13.21 -4.60 27.85
C LEU A 293 -14.26 -3.66 28.45
N LEU A 294 -14.65 -2.59 27.74
CA LEU A 294 -15.74 -1.69 28.14
C LEU A 294 -17.09 -2.40 28.25
N ILE A 295 -17.26 -3.49 27.50
CA ILE A 295 -18.50 -4.26 27.41
C ILE A 295 -18.34 -5.70 27.89
N LYS A 296 -17.27 -6.01 28.64
CA LYS A 296 -16.91 -7.36 29.07
C LYS A 296 -18.10 -8.15 29.65
N ALA A 297 -18.91 -7.50 30.50
CA ALA A 297 -20.08 -8.13 31.14
C ALA A 297 -21.24 -8.45 30.17
N TYR A 298 -21.24 -7.88 28.97
CA TYR A 298 -22.28 -8.06 27.96
C TYR A 298 -21.85 -9.03 26.84
N LEU A 299 -20.55 -9.28 26.67
CA LEU A 299 -20.01 -10.12 25.59
C LEU A 299 -20.64 -11.52 25.54
N GLU A 300 -20.84 -12.17 26.69
CA GLU A 300 -21.43 -13.51 26.77
C GLU A 300 -22.91 -13.54 26.34
N LYS A 301 -23.59 -12.39 26.39
CA LYS A 301 -25.03 -12.27 26.06
C LYS A 301 -25.27 -11.71 24.66
N MET A 302 -24.20 -11.37 23.94
CA MET A 302 -24.31 -10.82 22.60
C MET A 302 -24.73 -11.87 21.58
N ASN A 303 -25.56 -11.46 20.64
CA ASN A 303 -25.87 -12.29 19.48
C ASN A 303 -24.71 -12.27 18.46
N LYS A 304 -24.79 -13.13 17.44
CA LYS A 304 -23.73 -13.26 16.42
C LYS A 304 -23.48 -11.98 15.62
N SER A 305 -24.51 -11.17 15.38
CA SER A 305 -24.37 -9.90 14.66
C SER A 305 -23.67 -8.85 15.52
N GLU A 306 -24.02 -8.75 16.80
CA GLU A 306 -23.37 -7.85 17.75
C GLU A 306 -21.89 -8.21 17.92
N MET A 307 -21.57 -9.50 18.05
CA MET A 307 -20.20 -9.98 18.15
C MET A 307 -19.40 -9.68 16.87
N LEU A 308 -20.02 -9.89 15.70
CA LEU A 308 -19.40 -9.57 14.42
C LEU A 308 -19.09 -8.07 14.32
N LEU A 309 -20.04 -7.20 14.72
CA LEU A 309 -19.82 -5.76 14.72
C LEU A 309 -18.70 -5.34 15.68
N VAL A 310 -18.60 -5.95 16.86
CA VAL A 310 -17.47 -5.71 17.79
C VAL A 310 -16.13 -6.02 17.12
N MET A 311 -16.05 -7.14 16.39
CA MET A 311 -14.84 -7.54 15.66
C MET A 311 -14.54 -6.61 14.48
N ILE A 312 -15.52 -6.32 13.62
CA ILE A 312 -15.36 -5.42 12.46
C ILE A 312 -14.98 -4.02 12.96
N GLY A 313 -15.63 -3.53 14.00
CA GLY A 313 -15.34 -2.23 14.60
C GLY A 313 -13.89 -2.12 15.07
N GLY A 314 -13.31 -3.19 15.61
CA GLY A 314 -11.90 -3.21 16.02
C GLY A 314 -10.92 -3.26 14.83
N MET A 315 -11.28 -3.95 13.75
CA MET A 315 -10.44 -4.04 12.55
C MET A 315 -10.54 -2.80 11.64
N ALA A 316 -11.64 -2.07 11.72
CA ALA A 316 -11.89 -0.89 10.91
C ALA A 316 -11.18 0.37 11.45
N THR A 317 -10.81 0.39 12.73
CA THR A 317 -10.21 1.55 13.39
C THR A 317 -8.73 1.33 13.73
N VAL A 318 -8.08 2.38 14.22
CA VAL A 318 -6.71 2.34 14.70
C VAL A 318 -6.66 2.86 16.13
N ALA A 319 -5.94 2.16 17.01
CA ALA A 319 -5.73 2.59 18.39
C ALA A 319 -4.98 3.93 18.45
N GLY A 320 -5.28 4.77 19.45
CA GLY A 320 -4.65 6.08 19.62
C GLY A 320 -3.11 6.01 19.67
N ALA A 321 -2.55 4.96 20.28
CA ALA A 321 -1.11 4.75 20.36
C ALA A 321 -0.45 4.53 18.99
N VAL A 322 -1.09 3.74 18.13
CA VAL A 322 -0.60 3.46 16.77
C VAL A 322 -0.86 4.64 15.84
N LEU A 323 -1.97 5.36 16.06
CA LEU A 323 -2.27 6.60 15.34
C LEU A 323 -1.20 7.66 15.59
N ALA A 324 -0.74 7.83 16.83
CA ALA A 324 0.36 8.75 17.15
C ALA A 324 1.67 8.36 16.45
N ALA A 325 2.01 7.08 16.47
CA ALA A 325 3.15 6.55 15.74
C ALA A 325 3.09 6.87 14.23
N TYR A 326 1.93 6.69 13.58
CA TYR A 326 1.77 7.04 12.17
C TYR A 326 1.85 8.54 11.89
N ILE A 327 1.37 9.39 12.81
CA ILE A 327 1.53 10.85 12.69
C ILE A 327 3.03 11.21 12.69
N GLY A 328 3.79 10.66 13.63
CA GLY A 328 5.24 10.89 13.72
C GLY A 328 5.98 10.37 12.48
N PHE A 329 5.64 9.15 12.04
CA PHE A 329 6.28 8.51 10.89
C PHE A 329 5.97 9.21 9.55
N LEU A 330 4.70 9.50 9.27
CA LEU A 330 4.26 10.11 8.00
C LEU A 330 4.51 11.62 7.96
N GLY A 331 4.44 12.29 9.10
CA GLY A 331 4.68 13.73 9.21
C GLY A 331 6.17 14.10 9.19
N GLY A 332 7.07 13.16 9.52
CA GLY A 332 8.51 13.41 9.58
C GLY A 332 8.84 14.56 10.54
N ASP A 333 9.66 15.50 10.10
CA ASP A 333 10.05 16.68 10.89
C ASP A 333 9.16 17.91 10.65
N ASP A 334 8.19 17.86 9.72
CA ASP A 334 7.33 18.99 9.37
C ASP A 334 6.06 19.04 10.26
N PRO A 335 5.92 20.06 11.13
CA PRO A 335 4.75 20.19 12.00
C PRO A 335 3.43 20.37 11.23
N ALA A 336 3.45 21.03 10.07
CA ALA A 336 2.25 21.22 9.25
C ALA A 336 1.80 19.89 8.63
N LEU A 337 2.77 19.07 8.20
CA LEU A 337 2.51 17.74 7.65
C LEU A 337 2.01 16.77 8.74
N LYS A 338 2.63 16.78 9.93
CA LYS A 338 2.13 16.04 11.11
C LYS A 338 0.68 16.40 11.42
N LEU A 339 0.34 17.70 11.42
CA LEU A 339 -1.03 18.14 11.70
C LEU A 339 -2.02 17.69 10.63
N LYS A 340 -1.62 17.74 9.35
CA LYS A 340 -2.44 17.24 8.24
C LYS A 340 -2.73 15.74 8.38
N PHE A 341 -1.71 14.93 8.66
CA PHE A 341 -1.89 13.49 8.87
C PHE A 341 -2.67 13.18 10.14
N ALA A 342 -2.45 13.94 11.23
CA ALA A 342 -3.23 13.81 12.45
C ALA A 342 -4.72 14.03 12.18
N LYS A 343 -5.07 15.11 11.47
CA LYS A 343 -6.46 15.37 11.06
C LYS A 343 -7.04 14.25 10.21
N HIS A 344 -6.29 13.75 9.22
CA HIS A 344 -6.78 12.67 8.35
C HIS A 344 -6.99 11.35 9.11
N LEU A 345 -6.06 10.96 9.98
CA LEU A 345 -6.14 9.73 10.77
C LEU A 345 -7.25 9.81 11.82
N LEU A 346 -7.41 10.96 12.49
CA LEU A 346 -8.51 11.19 13.43
C LEU A 346 -9.87 11.15 12.71
N ALA A 347 -9.98 11.79 11.55
CA ALA A 347 -11.19 11.74 10.73
C ALA A 347 -11.52 10.30 10.31
N ALA A 348 -10.51 9.55 9.84
CA ALA A 348 -10.66 8.17 9.46
C ALA A 348 -11.14 7.30 10.63
N SER A 349 -10.58 7.47 11.83
CA SER A 349 -11.00 6.71 13.02
C SER A 349 -12.47 6.97 13.39
N VAL A 350 -12.90 8.24 13.36
CA VAL A 350 -14.31 8.59 13.64
C VAL A 350 -15.26 8.10 12.54
N MET A 351 -14.84 8.16 11.27
CA MET A 351 -15.62 7.68 10.12
C MET A 351 -15.70 6.15 10.05
N ALA A 352 -14.72 5.44 10.61
CA ALA A 352 -14.71 3.98 10.65
C ALA A 352 -15.81 3.41 11.55
N ALA A 353 -16.25 4.13 12.59
CA ALA A 353 -17.35 3.70 13.45
C ALA A 353 -18.67 3.45 12.69
N PRO A 354 -19.25 4.43 11.95
CA PRO A 354 -20.42 4.17 11.12
C PRO A 354 -20.11 3.25 9.92
N GLY A 355 -18.90 3.30 9.36
CA GLY A 355 -18.49 2.41 8.28
C GLY A 355 -18.52 0.93 8.68
N ALA A 356 -18.06 0.61 9.90
CA ALA A 356 -18.11 -0.73 10.46
C ALA A 356 -19.53 -1.25 10.69
N ILE A 357 -20.50 -0.35 10.91
CA ILE A 357 -21.92 -0.70 11.09
C ILE A 357 -22.61 -0.95 9.74
N VAL A 358 -22.10 -0.32 8.67
CA VAL A 358 -22.62 -0.47 7.31
C VAL A 358 -22.27 -1.83 6.69
N ILE A 359 -21.06 -2.33 6.99
CA ILE A 359 -20.54 -3.62 6.52
C ILE A 359 -21.01 -4.75 7.43
#